data_AF-A0A376X5K4-F1
#
_entry.id   AF-A0A376X5K4-F1
#
_cell.length_a   1.000
_cell.length_b   1.000
_cell.length_c   1.000
_cell.angle_alpha   90.00
_cell.angle_beta   90.00
_cell.angle_gamma   90.00
#
_symmetry.space_group_name_H-M   'P 1'
#
loop_
_entity.id
_entity.type
_entity.pdbx_description
1 polymer ?
#
loop_
_entity_poly.entity_id
_entity_poly.type
_entity_poly.pdbx_seq_one_letter_code
_entity_poly.pdbx_strand_id
1 'polypeptide(L)'
;MLTDQWYVRADVLAKPAVEAVENGDIQFVPKQYENMYFSWMRDIQDWCISRQLWWGHRIPAWYDEAGNVYVGRNEEEVRKENNLGADVALRQDEDVLDTWFSSALWTFSTLGWPENTDALRQFHPTSVMVSGFDIIFFWIARMIMMTMHFIKDENGKPQVPFHTVYMTGLIRDDEGQKMSKSKGNVIDPLDMVDGISLPELLEKRTGNMMQPQLADKIRKRTEKQFPNGIEPHGTDALRFTLAALASTGRDINWDMKRLEGYRNFCNKLWNASRFVLMNTEGQDCGFNGGEMTLSLADRWILAEFNPDHQSVPRSAGQLPLRYRCRHSV
;
A
#
# COMPACT_ATOMS: atom_id res chain seq x y z
N MET A 1 4.34 32.16 -14.21
CA MET A 1 5.71 32.53 -13.81
C MET A 1 6.62 31.45 -14.34
N LEU A 2 7.67 31.80 -15.08
CA LEU A 2 8.69 30.85 -15.53
C LEU A 2 9.83 30.91 -14.52
N THR A 3 10.28 29.75 -14.05
CA THR A 3 11.37 29.60 -13.09
C THR A 3 12.21 28.40 -13.48
N ASP A 4 13.52 28.50 -13.28
CA ASP A 4 14.44 27.38 -13.49
C ASP A 4 14.13 26.27 -12.48
N GLN A 5 14.10 25.03 -12.95
CA GLN A 5 13.76 23.83 -12.17
C GLN A 5 14.51 22.62 -12.72
N TRP A 6 14.68 21.60 -11.88
CA TRP A 6 15.27 20.32 -12.25
C TRP A 6 14.22 19.39 -12.84
N TYR A 7 14.48 18.87 -14.03
CA TYR A 7 13.61 17.93 -14.72
C TYR A 7 14.33 16.62 -15.04
N VAL A 8 13.62 15.50 -14.86
CA VAL A 8 14.01 14.20 -15.39
C VAL A 8 13.30 13.98 -16.72
N ARG A 9 14.07 13.65 -17.76
CA ARG A 9 13.53 13.21 -19.06
C ARG A 9 12.75 11.92 -18.90
N ALA A 10 11.44 12.04 -18.84
CA ALA A 10 10.57 10.94 -18.41
C ALA A 10 10.24 9.97 -19.55
N ASP A 11 10.27 10.45 -20.79
CA ASP A 11 10.04 9.69 -22.01
C ASP A 11 11.02 8.51 -22.16
N VAL A 12 12.31 8.74 -21.89
CA VAL A 12 13.36 7.72 -21.94
C VAL A 12 13.11 6.61 -20.92
N LEU A 13 12.64 6.97 -19.73
CA LEU A 13 12.38 6.02 -18.65
C LEU A 13 11.04 5.29 -18.84
N ALA A 14 10.06 5.95 -19.45
CA ALA A 14 8.73 5.41 -19.63
C ALA A 14 8.67 4.31 -20.69
N LYS A 15 9.48 4.39 -21.74
CA LYS A 15 9.49 3.39 -22.81
C LYS A 15 9.69 1.94 -22.31
N PRO A 16 10.78 1.58 -21.61
CA PRO A 16 10.94 0.21 -21.09
C PRO A 16 9.86 -0.16 -20.05
N ALA A 17 9.35 0.83 -19.31
CA ALA A 17 8.28 0.61 -18.32
C ALA A 17 6.94 0.23 -18.99
N VAL A 18 6.59 0.91 -20.10
CA VAL A 18 5.41 0.58 -20.92
C VAL A 18 5.55 -0.81 -21.52
N GLU A 19 6.69 -1.11 -22.13
CA GLU A 19 6.98 -2.42 -22.74
C GLU A 19 6.86 -3.56 -21.72
N ALA A 20 7.33 -3.38 -20.48
CA ALA A 20 7.22 -4.40 -19.43
C ALA A 20 5.76 -4.77 -19.09
N VAL A 21 4.85 -3.79 -19.11
CA VAL A 21 3.42 -4.05 -18.87
C VAL A 21 2.75 -4.63 -20.13
N GLU A 22 3.11 -4.14 -21.32
CA GLU A 22 2.59 -4.66 -22.61
C GLU A 22 2.98 -6.13 -22.85
N ASN A 23 4.20 -6.51 -22.48
CA ASN A 23 4.70 -7.88 -22.61
C ASN A 23 4.16 -8.82 -21.51
N GLY A 24 3.54 -8.28 -20.46
CA GLY A 24 3.02 -9.04 -19.33
C GLY A 24 4.08 -9.42 -18.29
N ASP A 25 5.27 -8.82 -18.33
CA ASP A 25 6.30 -8.95 -17.28
C ASP A 25 5.82 -8.36 -15.95
N ILE A 26 4.92 -7.36 -16.03
CA ILE A 26 4.19 -6.75 -14.91
C ILE A 26 2.69 -6.86 -15.19
N GLN A 27 1.94 -7.49 -14.28
CA GLN A 27 0.50 -7.71 -14.44
C GLN A 27 -0.30 -6.90 -13.43
N PHE A 28 -1.29 -6.12 -13.89
CA PHE A 28 -2.21 -5.43 -12.99
C PHE A 28 -3.42 -6.30 -12.67
N VAL A 29 -3.79 -6.36 -11.39
CA VAL A 29 -4.98 -7.05 -10.92
C VAL A 29 -5.85 -6.03 -10.17
N PRO A 30 -7.03 -5.66 -10.68
CA PRO A 30 -7.63 -6.06 -11.96
C PRO A 30 -6.96 -5.46 -13.20
N LYS A 31 -7.06 -6.18 -14.32
CA LYS A 31 -6.45 -5.83 -15.62
C LYS A 31 -6.85 -4.45 -16.16
N GLN A 32 -8.05 -3.97 -15.82
CA GLN A 32 -8.55 -2.66 -16.28
C GLN A 32 -7.63 -1.49 -15.90
N TYR A 33 -6.82 -1.61 -14.85
CA TYR A 33 -5.89 -0.56 -14.42
C TYR A 33 -4.67 -0.42 -15.35
N GLU A 34 -4.39 -1.39 -16.22
CA GLU A 34 -3.39 -1.25 -17.30
C GLU A 34 -3.76 -0.10 -18.23
N ASN A 35 -5.05 0.04 -18.58
CA ASN A 35 -5.51 1.13 -19.44
C ASN A 35 -5.24 2.50 -18.81
N MET A 36 -5.43 2.62 -17.49
CA MET A 36 -5.12 3.85 -16.78
C MET A 36 -3.62 4.09 -16.80
N TYR A 37 -2.81 3.08 -16.48
CA TYR A 37 -1.36 3.17 -16.56
C TYR A 37 -0.87 3.62 -17.96
N PHE A 38 -1.32 2.97 -19.04
CA PHE A 38 -0.95 3.33 -20.40
C PHE A 38 -1.38 4.72 -20.82
N SER A 39 -2.58 5.15 -20.42
CA SER A 39 -3.08 6.50 -20.71
C SER A 39 -2.17 7.60 -20.16
N TRP A 40 -1.53 7.36 -19.01
CA TRP A 40 -0.59 8.31 -18.42
C TRP A 40 0.82 8.16 -18.99
N MET A 41 1.28 6.92 -19.18
CA MET A 41 2.67 6.66 -19.56
C MET A 41 2.98 7.00 -21.02
N ARG A 42 1.99 6.90 -21.93
CA ARG A 42 2.19 7.19 -23.35
C ARG A 42 2.25 8.69 -23.67
N ASP A 43 1.73 9.54 -22.79
CA ASP A 43 1.75 11.01 -22.92
C ASP A 43 2.53 11.68 -21.76
N ILE A 44 3.49 10.94 -21.20
CA ILE A 44 4.25 11.41 -20.05
C ILE A 44 5.10 12.64 -20.43
N GLN A 45 5.00 13.67 -19.60
CA GLN A 45 5.83 14.86 -19.70
C GLN A 45 7.04 14.75 -18.78
N ASP A 46 8.07 15.55 -19.05
CA ASP A 46 9.25 15.64 -18.20
C ASP A 46 8.87 15.91 -16.74
N TRP A 47 9.49 15.14 -15.85
CA TRP A 47 9.16 15.15 -14.45
C TRP A 47 9.97 16.22 -13.73
N CYS A 48 9.31 17.31 -13.33
CA CYS A 48 9.90 18.29 -12.42
C CYS A 48 10.15 17.66 -11.05
N ILE A 49 11.43 17.51 -10.68
CA ILE A 49 11.88 16.87 -9.43
C ILE A 49 12.30 17.86 -8.35
N SER A 50 12.47 19.15 -8.66
CA SER A 50 12.79 20.18 -7.66
C SER A 50 11.55 20.75 -6.99
N ARG A 51 11.66 21.08 -5.70
CA ARG A 51 10.59 21.67 -4.89
C ARG A 51 11.18 22.74 -3.97
N GLN A 52 10.51 23.90 -3.93
CA GLN A 52 10.84 25.01 -3.03
C GLN A 52 10.22 24.77 -1.64
N LEU A 53 10.62 23.65 -1.02
CA LEU A 53 10.14 23.20 0.28
C LEU A 53 11.31 23.07 1.25
N TRP A 54 11.01 23.16 2.55
CA TRP A 54 12.03 23.04 3.59
C TRP A 54 12.32 21.59 3.96
N TRP A 55 11.37 20.69 3.67
CA TRP A 55 11.48 19.27 4.00
C TRP A 55 11.66 18.44 2.74
N GLY A 56 12.78 17.74 2.65
CA GLY A 56 13.14 16.84 1.57
C GLY A 56 14.65 16.65 1.47
N HIS A 57 15.09 15.80 0.55
CA HIS A 57 16.50 15.62 0.28
C HIS A 57 17.02 16.80 -0.52
N ARG A 58 18.02 17.53 -0.01
CA ARG A 58 18.65 18.65 -0.74
C ARG A 58 19.19 18.17 -2.08
N ILE A 59 18.93 18.94 -3.14
CA ILE A 59 19.44 18.59 -4.47
C ILE A 59 20.98 18.63 -4.43
N PRO A 60 21.66 17.58 -4.89
CA PRO A 60 23.11 17.49 -4.90
C PRO A 60 23.71 18.27 -6.10
N ALA A 61 23.38 19.55 -6.21
CA ALA A 61 23.91 20.46 -7.22
C ALA A 61 24.46 21.73 -6.56
N TRP A 62 25.58 22.24 -7.07
CA TRP A 62 26.26 23.45 -6.59
C TRP A 62 26.42 24.43 -7.74
N TYR A 63 26.33 25.71 -7.40
CA TYR A 63 26.53 26.82 -8.32
C TYR A 63 27.75 27.61 -7.88
N ASP A 64 28.56 28.04 -8.85
CA ASP A 64 29.54 29.11 -8.62
C ASP A 64 28.93 30.51 -8.85
N GLU A 65 29.71 31.56 -8.63
CA GLU A 65 29.27 32.94 -8.84
C GLU A 65 28.97 33.29 -10.30
N ALA A 66 29.52 32.54 -11.26
CA ALA A 66 29.25 32.70 -12.68
C ALA A 66 27.97 31.96 -13.13
N GLY A 67 27.36 31.18 -12.24
CA GLY A 67 26.15 30.40 -12.52
C GLY A 67 26.42 29.05 -13.18
N ASN A 68 27.67 28.57 -13.21
CA ASN A 68 27.95 27.21 -13.67
C ASN A 68 27.43 26.20 -12.65
N VAL A 69 26.95 25.06 -13.15
CA VAL A 69 26.32 24.01 -12.33
C VAL A 69 27.21 22.79 -12.23
N TYR A 70 27.42 22.30 -11.01
CA TYR A 70 28.22 21.12 -10.71
C TYR A 70 27.42 20.14 -9.84
N VAL A 71 27.44 18.85 -10.15
CA VAL A 71 26.65 17.82 -9.46
C VAL A 71 27.58 16.81 -8.80
N GLY A 72 27.34 16.46 -7.54
CA GLY A 72 28.15 15.50 -6.77
C GLY A 72 27.51 15.18 -5.42
N ARG A 73 27.96 14.16 -4.67
CA ARG A 73 27.28 13.79 -3.40
C ARG A 73 27.57 14.81 -2.30
N ASN A 74 28.67 15.53 -2.40
CA ASN A 74 29.09 16.59 -1.50
C ASN A 74 30.02 17.59 -2.23
N GLU A 75 30.32 18.70 -1.57
CA GLU A 75 31.16 19.77 -2.13
C GLU A 75 32.59 19.31 -2.42
N GLU A 76 33.15 18.40 -1.62
CA GLU A 76 34.51 17.89 -1.81
C GLU A 76 34.63 17.09 -3.12
N GLU A 77 33.66 16.21 -3.40
CA GLU A 77 33.55 15.46 -4.67
C GLU A 77 33.43 16.43 -5.86
N VAL A 78 32.54 17.44 -5.75
CA VAL A 78 32.37 18.47 -6.78
C VAL A 78 33.67 19.20 -7.07
N ARG A 79 34.38 19.66 -6.03
CA ARG A 79 35.65 20.39 -6.21
C ARG A 79 36.70 19.50 -6.87
N LYS A 80 36.82 18.26 -6.41
CA LYS A 80 37.80 17.30 -6.92
C LYS A 80 37.56 16.93 -8.39
N GLU A 81 36.32 16.59 -8.76
CA GLU A 81 35.99 16.13 -10.12
C GLU A 81 36.07 17.25 -11.17
N ASN A 82 35.85 18.50 -10.75
CA ASN A 82 35.85 19.66 -11.63
C ASN A 82 37.14 20.51 -11.53
N ASN A 83 38.15 20.03 -10.79
CA ASN A 83 39.42 20.73 -10.56
C ASN A 83 39.25 22.17 -10.03
N LEU A 84 38.30 22.39 -9.11
CA LEU A 84 38.00 23.70 -8.56
C LEU A 84 38.90 23.99 -7.35
N GLY A 85 39.54 25.17 -7.36
CA GLY A 85 40.31 25.67 -6.23
C GLY A 85 39.42 26.00 -5.01
N ALA A 86 40.04 26.10 -3.84
CA ALA A 86 39.33 26.46 -2.59
C ALA A 86 38.81 27.91 -2.60
N ASP A 87 39.33 28.74 -3.49
CA ASP A 87 38.94 30.13 -3.75
C ASP A 87 37.62 30.24 -4.52
N VAL A 88 37.18 29.19 -5.21
CA VAL A 88 35.88 29.18 -5.89
C VAL A 88 34.77 29.04 -4.85
N ALA A 89 33.98 30.10 -4.67
CA ALA A 89 32.78 30.05 -3.84
C ALA A 89 31.72 29.14 -4.49
N LEU A 90 31.25 28.14 -3.74
CA LEU A 90 30.20 27.24 -4.18
C LEU A 90 29.00 27.36 -3.26
N ARG A 91 27.81 27.36 -3.85
CA ARG A 91 26.54 27.34 -3.11
C ARG A 91 25.71 26.16 -3.58
N GLN A 92 25.35 25.27 -2.66
CA GLN A 92 24.43 24.17 -2.96
C GLN A 92 23.04 24.72 -3.28
N ASP A 93 22.37 24.11 -4.26
CA ASP A 93 20.96 24.37 -4.58
C ASP A 93 20.10 24.30 -3.32
N GLU A 94 19.19 25.27 -3.18
CA GLU A 94 18.31 25.39 -2.03
C GLU A 94 17.08 24.50 -2.10
N ASP A 95 16.74 24.06 -3.31
CA ASP A 95 15.61 23.18 -3.55
C ASP A 95 15.85 21.78 -2.97
N VAL A 96 14.74 21.12 -2.68
CA VAL A 96 14.70 19.72 -2.28
C VAL A 96 14.07 18.86 -3.38
N LEU A 97 14.41 17.59 -3.38
CA LEU A 97 13.82 16.59 -4.26
C LEU A 97 12.36 16.34 -3.89
N ASP A 98 11.52 16.18 -4.92
CA ASP A 98 10.14 15.71 -4.83
C ASP A 98 10.05 14.44 -3.99
N THR A 99 9.06 14.35 -3.08
CA THR A 99 8.82 13.16 -2.26
C THR A 99 8.61 11.92 -3.13
N TRP A 100 8.04 12.07 -4.33
CA TRP A 100 7.90 10.96 -5.27
C TRP A 100 9.24 10.49 -5.86
N PHE A 101 10.28 11.32 -5.86
CA PHE A 101 11.62 10.95 -6.30
C PHE A 101 12.25 9.90 -5.39
N SER A 102 12.28 10.16 -4.08
CA SER A 102 12.77 9.17 -3.12
C SER A 102 11.84 7.95 -3.01
N SER A 103 10.52 8.16 -3.03
CA SER A 103 9.54 7.06 -2.97
C SER A 103 9.63 6.13 -4.17
N ALA A 104 10.06 6.62 -5.33
CA ALA A 104 10.28 5.81 -6.53
C ALA A 104 11.44 4.83 -6.39
N LEU A 105 12.35 5.03 -5.43
CA LEU A 105 13.50 4.15 -5.21
C LEU A 105 13.21 3.01 -4.21
N TRP A 106 12.01 3.00 -3.62
CA TRP A 106 11.63 2.13 -2.49
C TRP A 106 11.93 0.64 -2.71
N THR A 107 11.67 0.14 -3.92
CA THR A 107 11.74 -1.28 -4.29
C THR A 107 13.14 -1.89 -4.24
N PHE A 108 14.18 -1.05 -4.19
CA PHE A 108 15.57 -1.50 -4.14
C PHE A 108 16.40 -0.77 -3.08
N SER A 109 16.09 0.50 -2.76
CA SER A 109 16.80 1.26 -1.72
C SER A 109 16.64 0.63 -0.33
N THR A 110 15.48 0.05 -0.05
CA THR A 110 15.21 -0.65 1.21
C THR A 110 15.96 -1.98 1.35
N LEU A 111 16.47 -2.51 0.24
CA LEU A 111 17.24 -3.75 0.20
C LEU A 111 18.75 -3.48 0.22
N GLY A 112 19.17 -2.24 0.47
CA GLY A 112 20.58 -1.87 0.59
C GLY A 112 21.26 -1.48 -0.72
N TRP A 113 20.50 -1.10 -1.75
CA TRP A 113 21.06 -0.36 -2.89
C TRP A 113 21.59 1.00 -2.43
N PRO A 114 22.71 1.53 -2.98
CA PRO A 114 23.40 1.12 -4.21
C PRO A 114 24.29 -0.12 -4.12
N GLU A 115 24.51 -0.66 -2.93
CA GLU A 115 25.30 -1.87 -2.73
C GLU A 115 24.54 -3.11 -3.22
N ASN A 116 25.24 -4.04 -3.84
CA ASN A 116 24.66 -5.32 -4.24
C ASN A 116 24.66 -6.27 -3.03
N THR A 117 23.71 -6.08 -2.12
CA THR A 117 23.57 -6.89 -0.90
C THR A 117 22.91 -8.25 -1.18
N ASP A 118 23.00 -9.19 -0.24
CA ASP A 118 22.25 -10.46 -0.32
C ASP A 118 20.74 -10.24 -0.34
N ALA A 119 20.25 -9.26 0.42
CA ALA A 119 18.83 -8.92 0.46
C ALA A 119 18.32 -8.43 -0.91
N LEU A 120 19.10 -7.58 -1.59
CA LEU A 120 18.74 -7.12 -2.94
C LEU A 120 18.69 -8.29 -3.91
N ARG A 121 19.69 -9.19 -3.89
CA ARG A 121 19.70 -10.39 -4.76
C ARG A 121 18.55 -11.36 -4.50
N GLN A 122 18.15 -11.52 -3.24
CA GLN A 122 17.17 -12.53 -2.85
C GLN A 122 15.72 -12.05 -3.01
N PHE A 123 15.46 -10.77 -2.72
CA PHE A 123 14.09 -10.25 -2.63
C PHE A 123 13.70 -9.34 -3.80
N HIS A 124 14.62 -9.05 -4.73
CA HIS A 124 14.31 -8.41 -6.00
C HIS A 124 14.26 -9.45 -7.13
N PRO A 125 13.23 -9.43 -8.01
CA PRO A 125 12.05 -8.56 -7.98
C PRO A 125 11.01 -8.98 -6.92
N THR A 126 10.18 -8.04 -6.46
CA THR A 126 9.10 -8.32 -5.50
C THR A 126 7.93 -9.07 -6.16
N SER A 127 7.33 -10.05 -5.50
CA SER A 127 6.23 -10.82 -6.12
C SER A 127 4.96 -9.99 -6.36
N VAL A 128 4.51 -9.24 -5.36
CA VAL A 128 3.22 -8.50 -5.39
C VAL A 128 3.37 -7.11 -4.75
N MET A 129 3.00 -6.06 -5.48
CA MET A 129 2.83 -4.70 -5.00
C MET A 129 1.35 -4.42 -4.76
N VAL A 130 0.94 -4.14 -3.51
CA VAL A 130 -0.46 -3.84 -3.16
C VAL A 130 -0.63 -2.35 -2.94
N SER A 131 -1.54 -1.71 -3.67
CA SER A 131 -1.76 -0.26 -3.53
C SER A 131 -3.15 0.21 -4.01
N GLY A 132 -3.50 1.44 -3.67
CA GLY A 132 -4.67 2.13 -4.21
C GLY A 132 -4.42 2.69 -5.61
N PHE A 133 -5.48 2.77 -6.43
CA PHE A 133 -5.37 3.23 -7.82
C PHE A 133 -5.07 4.71 -7.99
N ASP A 134 -5.27 5.52 -6.96
CA ASP A 134 -5.04 6.96 -6.97
C ASP A 134 -3.55 7.36 -7.06
N ILE A 135 -2.64 6.43 -6.78
CA ILE A 135 -1.19 6.67 -6.85
C ILE A 135 -0.47 5.82 -7.89
N ILE A 136 -1.19 5.27 -8.88
CA ILE A 136 -0.57 4.54 -10.00
C ILE A 136 0.45 5.42 -10.72
N PHE A 137 0.07 6.64 -11.09
CA PHE A 137 0.95 7.54 -11.83
C PHE A 137 2.08 8.10 -10.95
N PHE A 138 1.76 8.51 -9.73
CA PHE A 138 2.71 9.19 -8.84
C PHE A 138 3.75 8.24 -8.24
N TRP A 139 3.38 6.99 -7.97
CA TRP A 139 4.26 6.05 -7.27
C TRP A 139 4.58 4.80 -8.08
N ILE A 140 3.58 4.02 -8.48
CA ILE A 140 3.80 2.72 -9.16
C ILE A 140 4.58 2.92 -10.45
N ALA A 141 4.16 3.85 -11.30
CA ALA A 141 4.86 4.15 -12.55
C ALA A 141 6.29 4.66 -12.32
N ARG A 142 6.50 5.50 -11.30
CA ARG A 142 7.83 6.01 -10.94
C ARG A 142 8.75 4.90 -10.43
N MET A 143 8.24 3.97 -9.63
CA MET A 143 8.98 2.77 -9.20
C MET A 143 9.40 1.90 -10.38
N ILE A 144 8.49 1.65 -11.34
CA ILE A 144 8.82 0.87 -12.55
C ILE A 144 9.93 1.55 -13.34
N MET A 145 9.77 2.85 -13.64
CA MET A 145 10.76 3.63 -14.38
C MET A 145 12.14 3.63 -13.71
N MET A 146 12.20 3.98 -12.42
CA MET A 146 13.47 4.08 -11.69
C MET A 146 14.13 2.73 -11.50
N THR A 147 13.35 1.69 -11.18
CA THR A 147 13.91 0.34 -10.99
C THR A 147 14.46 -0.20 -12.30
N MET A 148 13.71 -0.10 -13.39
CA MET A 148 14.18 -0.57 -14.70
C MET A 148 15.36 0.26 -15.22
N HIS A 149 15.53 1.50 -14.76
CA HIS A 149 16.69 2.31 -15.08
C HIS A 149 17.94 1.87 -14.30
N PHE A 150 17.85 1.72 -12.97
CA PHE A 150 19.01 1.49 -12.11
C PHE A 150 19.35 0.01 -11.88
N ILE A 151 18.36 -0.88 -11.89
CA ILE A 151 18.56 -2.30 -11.59
C ILE A 151 18.61 -3.09 -12.89
N LYS A 152 19.79 -3.67 -13.16
CA LYS A 152 20.08 -4.49 -14.33
C LYS A 152 20.53 -5.88 -13.90
N ASP A 153 20.30 -6.88 -14.74
CA ASP A 153 20.96 -8.17 -14.59
C ASP A 153 22.44 -8.11 -15.05
N GLU A 154 23.13 -9.24 -14.95
CA GLU A 154 24.55 -9.37 -15.33
C GLU A 154 24.83 -9.03 -16.80
N ASN A 155 23.81 -9.08 -17.66
CA ASN A 155 23.90 -8.76 -19.09
C ASN A 155 23.46 -7.32 -19.39
N GLY A 156 23.19 -6.50 -18.37
CA GLY A 156 22.72 -5.13 -18.53
C GLY A 156 21.23 -5.01 -18.87
N LYS A 157 20.45 -6.10 -18.81
CA LYS A 157 19.01 -6.07 -19.09
C LYS A 157 18.25 -5.44 -17.90
N PRO A 158 17.33 -4.50 -18.13
CA PRO A 158 16.44 -3.97 -17.10
C PRO A 158 15.68 -5.06 -16.34
N GLN A 159 15.58 -4.92 -15.02
CA GLN A 159 14.72 -5.76 -14.18
C GLN A 159 13.47 -5.01 -13.72
N VAL A 160 12.33 -5.68 -13.69
CA VAL A 160 11.06 -5.11 -13.19
C VAL A 160 11.08 -5.01 -11.66
N PRO A 161 10.44 -4.01 -11.03
CA PRO A 161 10.39 -3.94 -9.57
C PRO A 161 9.52 -5.04 -8.94
N PHE A 162 8.48 -5.46 -9.64
CA PHE A 162 7.52 -6.43 -9.17
C PHE A 162 6.80 -7.13 -10.32
N HIS A 163 6.34 -8.37 -10.08
CA HIS A 163 5.61 -9.15 -11.08
C HIS A 163 4.12 -8.83 -11.15
N THR A 164 3.48 -8.55 -10.01
CA THR A 164 2.05 -8.26 -9.94
C THR A 164 1.77 -6.97 -9.20
N VAL A 165 0.88 -6.14 -9.74
CA VAL A 165 0.34 -4.95 -9.07
C VAL A 165 -1.11 -5.22 -8.69
N TYR A 166 -1.36 -5.47 -7.42
CA TYR A 166 -2.71 -5.70 -6.89
C TYR A 166 -3.32 -4.38 -6.44
N MET A 167 -4.35 -3.95 -7.15
CA MET A 167 -5.03 -2.68 -6.95
C MET A 167 -6.24 -2.86 -6.04
N THR A 168 -6.26 -2.10 -4.94
CA THR A 168 -7.40 -2.04 -4.02
C THR A 168 -8.29 -0.84 -4.32
N GLY A 169 -9.57 -0.98 -3.98
CA GLY A 169 -10.50 0.15 -3.93
C GLY A 169 -10.19 1.08 -2.76
N LEU A 170 -10.69 2.30 -2.84
CA LEU A 170 -10.55 3.31 -1.79
C LEU A 170 -11.74 3.25 -0.83
N ILE A 171 -11.47 3.40 0.46
CA ILE A 171 -12.50 3.41 1.49
C ILE A 171 -13.31 4.71 1.38
N ARG A 172 -14.64 4.53 1.32
CA ARG A 172 -15.63 5.59 1.33
C ARG A 172 -16.36 5.61 2.67
N ASP A 173 -16.75 6.80 3.10
CA ASP A 173 -17.61 6.97 4.26
C ASP A 173 -19.06 6.51 3.97
N ASP A 174 -19.91 6.62 4.98
CA ASP A 174 -21.33 6.25 4.95
C ASP A 174 -22.16 7.06 3.94
N GLU A 175 -21.64 8.18 3.45
CA GLU A 175 -22.24 9.03 2.41
C GLU A 175 -21.61 8.77 1.02
N GLY A 176 -20.71 7.79 0.89
CA GLY A 176 -20.02 7.46 -0.37
C GLY A 176 -18.84 8.38 -0.72
N GLN A 177 -18.45 9.28 0.18
CA GLN A 177 -17.33 10.19 -0.04
C GLN A 177 -16.00 9.54 0.31
N LYS A 178 -14.94 9.81 -0.49
CA LYS A 178 -13.56 9.37 -0.16
C LYS A 178 -13.21 9.86 1.24
N MET A 179 -12.74 8.96 2.10
CA MET A 179 -12.22 9.34 3.41
C MET A 179 -10.93 10.15 3.23
N SER A 180 -10.89 11.36 3.78
CA SER A 180 -9.69 12.20 3.75
C SER A 180 -9.64 13.16 4.93
N LYS A 181 -8.43 13.48 5.42
CA LYS A 181 -8.22 14.42 6.53
C LYS A 181 -8.85 15.79 6.24
N SER A 182 -8.76 16.26 4.98
CA SER A 182 -9.35 17.53 4.54
C SER A 182 -10.88 17.60 4.68
N LYS A 183 -11.57 16.46 4.59
CA LYS A 183 -13.03 16.37 4.72
C LYS A 183 -13.49 16.09 6.16
N GLY A 184 -12.58 15.69 7.05
CA GLY A 184 -12.90 15.34 8.44
C GLY A 184 -13.80 14.11 8.59
N ASN A 185 -13.89 13.27 7.55
CA ASN A 185 -14.71 12.05 7.51
C ASN A 185 -13.88 10.77 7.72
N VAL A 186 -12.64 10.91 8.20
CA VAL A 186 -11.79 9.76 8.57
C VAL A 186 -12.23 9.24 9.93
N ILE A 187 -12.28 7.91 10.04
CA ILE A 187 -12.42 7.20 11.31
C ILE A 187 -11.10 6.49 11.55
N ASP A 188 -10.56 6.62 12.77
CA ASP A 188 -9.33 5.93 13.12
C ASP A 188 -9.61 4.43 13.25
N PRO A 189 -8.84 3.54 12.60
CA PRO A 189 -9.03 2.10 12.77
C PRO A 189 -8.87 1.64 14.23
N LEU A 190 -8.08 2.33 15.06
CA LEU A 190 -7.94 1.98 16.48
C LEU A 190 -9.23 2.21 17.25
N ASP A 191 -9.98 3.27 16.92
CA ASP A 191 -11.29 3.54 17.53
C ASP A 191 -12.29 2.41 17.23
N MET A 192 -12.12 1.70 16.11
CA MET A 192 -12.94 0.53 15.77
C MET A 192 -12.49 -0.74 16.50
N VAL A 193 -11.18 -0.86 16.76
CA VAL A 193 -10.59 -2.03 17.43
C VAL A 193 -10.87 -1.98 18.93
N ASP A 194 -10.48 -0.89 19.57
CA ASP A 194 -10.48 -0.72 21.03
C ASP A 194 -11.76 -0.08 21.56
N GLY A 195 -12.55 0.54 20.67
CA GLY A 195 -13.68 1.37 21.05
C GLY A 195 -13.26 2.77 21.48
N ILE A 196 -14.21 3.70 21.49
CA ILE A 196 -14.01 5.08 21.95
C ILE A 196 -15.35 5.68 22.38
N SER A 197 -15.35 6.45 23.47
CA SER A 197 -16.55 7.14 23.94
C SER A 197 -16.92 8.30 23.00
N LEU A 198 -18.19 8.72 22.98
CA LEU A 198 -18.60 9.87 22.17
C LEU A 198 -17.80 11.15 22.50
N PRO A 199 -17.58 11.54 23.77
CA PRO A 199 -16.81 12.75 24.09
C PRO A 199 -15.39 12.74 23.52
N GLU A 200 -14.66 11.62 23.69
CA GLU A 200 -13.29 11.46 23.18
C GLU A 200 -13.26 11.43 21.65
N LEU A 201 -14.25 10.78 21.02
CA LEU A 201 -14.37 10.75 19.56
C LEU A 201 -14.59 12.16 18.98
N LEU A 202 -15.40 12.98 19.65
CA LEU A 202 -15.65 14.37 19.23
C LEU A 202 -14.39 15.22 19.36
N GLU A 203 -13.67 15.10 20.47
CA GLU A 203 -12.39 15.77 20.68
C GLU A 203 -11.39 15.38 19.61
N LYS A 204 -11.18 14.08 19.40
CA LYS A 204 -10.24 13.55 18.40
C LYS A 204 -10.57 14.02 16.98
N ARG A 205 -11.85 14.00 16.59
CA ARG A 205 -12.28 14.40 15.24
C ARG A 205 -12.28 15.90 14.99
N THR A 206 -12.24 16.72 16.05
CA THR A 206 -12.28 18.19 15.94
C THR A 206 -11.01 18.91 16.41
N GLY A 207 -10.06 18.22 17.05
CA GLY A 207 -8.89 18.85 17.68
C GLY A 207 -7.76 19.28 16.74
N ASN A 208 -7.49 18.53 15.66
CA ASN A 208 -6.37 18.82 14.76
C ASN A 208 -6.80 18.81 13.28
N MET A 209 -7.67 19.76 12.94
CA MET A 209 -8.29 19.83 11.62
C MET A 209 -7.54 20.76 10.68
N MET A 210 -7.39 20.36 9.40
CA MET A 210 -6.90 21.27 8.35
C MET A 210 -7.89 22.40 8.03
N GLN A 211 -9.19 22.19 8.27
CA GLN A 211 -10.24 23.16 7.98
C GLN A 211 -11.12 23.37 9.24
N PRO A 212 -10.66 24.15 10.22
CA PRO A 212 -11.35 24.33 11.51
C PRO A 212 -12.82 24.75 11.40
N GLN A 213 -13.19 25.49 10.33
CA GLN A 213 -14.56 25.89 10.03
C GLN A 213 -15.56 24.73 9.84
N LEU A 214 -15.07 23.51 9.58
CA LEU A 214 -15.92 22.33 9.42
C LEU A 214 -16.25 21.64 10.77
N ALA A 215 -15.68 22.10 11.88
CA ALA A 215 -15.77 21.42 13.18
C ALA A 215 -17.22 21.17 13.62
N ASP A 216 -18.09 22.18 13.58
CA ASP A 216 -19.50 22.06 13.98
C ASP A 216 -20.26 21.05 13.12
N LYS A 217 -19.97 21.01 11.82
CA LYS A 217 -20.58 20.06 10.89
C LYS A 217 -20.14 18.63 11.20
N ILE A 218 -18.84 18.43 11.45
CA ILE A 218 -18.28 17.11 11.79
C ILE A 218 -18.77 16.63 13.15
N ARG A 219 -18.86 17.52 14.14
CA ARG A 219 -19.42 17.21 15.47
C ARG A 219 -20.86 16.70 15.34
N LYS A 220 -21.75 17.47 14.70
CA LYS A 220 -23.15 17.08 14.47
C LYS A 220 -23.28 15.76 13.72
N ARG A 221 -22.45 15.56 12.69
CA ARG A 221 -22.43 14.30 11.93
C ARG A 221 -21.97 13.12 12.80
N THR A 222 -20.93 13.32 13.60
CA THR A 222 -20.37 12.29 14.49
C THR A 222 -21.37 11.89 15.57
N GLU A 223 -22.03 12.85 16.21
CA GLU A 223 -23.10 12.61 17.19
C GLU A 223 -24.26 11.81 16.59
N LYS A 224 -24.65 12.13 15.35
CA LYS A 224 -25.69 11.39 14.62
C LYS A 224 -25.26 9.96 14.27
N GLN A 225 -24.01 9.78 13.85
CA GLN A 225 -23.49 8.50 13.36
C GLN A 225 -23.14 7.55 14.51
N PHE A 226 -22.62 8.10 15.61
CA PHE A 226 -22.06 7.37 16.75
C PHE A 226 -22.62 7.94 18.06
N PRO A 227 -23.95 7.85 18.31
CA PRO A 227 -24.59 8.52 19.45
C PRO A 227 -24.04 8.08 20.82
N ASN A 228 -23.46 6.89 20.90
CA ASN A 228 -22.85 6.35 22.11
C ASN A 228 -21.32 6.17 21.99
N GLY A 229 -20.71 6.70 20.92
CA GLY A 229 -19.33 6.37 20.55
C GLY A 229 -19.25 5.13 19.66
N ILE A 230 -18.07 4.51 19.62
CA ILE A 230 -17.80 3.28 18.86
C ILE A 230 -17.50 2.17 19.86
N GLU A 231 -18.24 1.07 19.75
CA GLU A 231 -18.00 -0.14 20.54
C GLU A 231 -16.71 -0.84 20.10
N PRO A 232 -16.02 -1.57 20.99
CA PRO A 232 -14.87 -2.40 20.61
C PRO A 232 -15.30 -3.57 19.71
N HIS A 233 -14.58 -3.76 18.61
CA HIS A 233 -14.79 -4.88 17.68
C HIS A 233 -13.59 -5.83 17.57
N GLY A 234 -12.39 -5.38 17.95
CA GLY A 234 -11.17 -6.18 17.84
C GLY A 234 -10.57 -6.22 16.43
N THR A 235 -9.28 -6.51 16.39
CA THR A 235 -8.45 -6.48 15.17
C THR A 235 -8.91 -7.48 14.11
N ASP A 236 -9.28 -8.70 14.51
CA ASP A 236 -9.68 -9.75 13.57
C ASP A 236 -10.98 -9.41 12.86
N ALA A 237 -11.96 -8.86 13.57
CA ALA A 237 -13.21 -8.41 12.97
C ALA A 237 -12.95 -7.32 11.92
N LEU A 238 -12.08 -6.34 12.23
CA LEU A 238 -11.71 -5.28 11.30
C LEU A 238 -11.02 -5.84 10.05
N ARG A 239 -10.01 -6.70 10.23
CA ARG A 239 -9.28 -7.33 9.11
C ARG A 239 -10.20 -8.19 8.24
N PHE A 240 -11.06 -8.99 8.86
CA PHE A 240 -12.01 -9.85 8.13
C PHE A 240 -13.03 -9.02 7.36
N THR A 241 -13.52 -7.92 7.96
CA THR A 241 -14.42 -6.98 7.30
C THR A 241 -13.76 -6.38 6.06
N LEU A 242 -12.55 -5.83 6.20
CA LEU A 242 -11.82 -5.25 5.07
C LEU A 242 -11.53 -6.28 3.99
N ALA A 243 -11.11 -7.50 4.36
CA ALA A 243 -10.85 -8.58 3.42
C ALA A 243 -12.11 -9.04 2.66
N ALA A 244 -13.25 -9.15 3.34
CA ALA A 244 -14.54 -9.49 2.74
C ALA A 244 -15.14 -8.35 1.90
N LEU A 245 -14.74 -7.11 2.17
CA LEU A 245 -15.12 -5.92 1.42
C LEU A 245 -14.15 -5.60 0.27
N ALA A 246 -12.93 -6.15 0.28
CA ALA A 246 -11.90 -5.96 -0.73
C ALA A 246 -12.31 -6.62 -2.06
N SER A 247 -13.26 -5.96 -2.72
CA SER A 247 -13.67 -6.25 -4.08
C SER A 247 -12.72 -5.60 -5.08
N THR A 248 -12.77 -6.03 -6.33
CA THR A 248 -12.07 -5.42 -7.46
C THR A 248 -12.64 -4.06 -7.88
N GLY A 249 -13.67 -3.58 -7.18
CA GLY A 249 -14.27 -2.27 -7.42
C GLY A 249 -13.39 -1.12 -6.95
N ARG A 250 -13.60 0.06 -7.54
CA ARG A 250 -12.88 1.29 -7.15
C ARG A 250 -13.21 1.76 -5.73
N ASP A 251 -14.40 1.47 -5.24
CA ASP A 251 -14.88 2.01 -3.98
C ASP A 251 -15.23 0.90 -2.99
N ILE A 252 -14.78 1.06 -1.75
CA ILE A 252 -15.14 0.22 -0.61
C ILE A 252 -16.01 1.06 0.32
N ASN A 253 -17.33 0.91 0.22
CA ASN A 253 -18.24 1.58 1.13
C ASN A 253 -18.14 0.95 2.52
N TRP A 254 -17.61 1.72 3.48
CA TRP A 254 -17.45 1.27 4.84
C TRP A 254 -18.81 1.15 5.54
N ASP A 255 -19.01 0.06 6.29
CA ASP A 255 -20.25 -0.21 7.01
C ASP A 255 -19.96 -0.82 8.38
N MET A 256 -20.27 -0.08 9.43
CA MET A 256 -20.08 -0.51 10.83
C MET A 256 -20.94 -1.73 11.18
N LYS A 257 -22.10 -1.92 10.55
CA LYS A 257 -22.94 -3.10 10.79
C LYS A 257 -22.26 -4.38 10.29
N ARG A 258 -21.47 -4.29 9.21
CA ARG A 258 -20.67 -5.42 8.74
C ARG A 258 -19.53 -5.74 9.69
N LEU A 259 -18.89 -4.72 10.26
CA LEU A 259 -17.87 -4.91 11.29
C LEU A 259 -18.45 -5.62 12.52
N GLU A 260 -19.62 -5.20 12.99
CA GLU A 260 -20.33 -5.87 14.09
C GLU A 260 -20.67 -7.33 13.76
N GLY A 261 -21.15 -7.59 12.53
CA GLY A 261 -21.40 -8.94 12.05
C GLY A 261 -20.16 -9.84 12.10
N TYR A 262 -18.99 -9.32 11.69
CA TYR A 262 -17.75 -10.09 11.73
C TYR A 262 -17.16 -10.23 13.13
N ARG A 263 -17.41 -9.28 14.05
CA ARG A 263 -17.14 -9.50 15.48
C ARG A 263 -17.94 -10.68 16.03
N ASN A 264 -19.23 -10.76 15.68
CA ASN A 264 -20.09 -11.87 16.09
C ASN A 264 -19.64 -13.21 15.48
N PHE A 265 -19.15 -13.20 14.24
CA PHE A 265 -18.53 -14.37 13.61
C PHE A 265 -17.27 -14.83 14.36
N CYS A 266 -16.34 -13.93 14.68
CA CYS A 266 -15.16 -14.24 15.49
C CYS A 266 -15.56 -14.83 16.86
N ASN A 267 -16.57 -14.26 17.53
CA ASN A 267 -17.11 -14.81 18.77
C ASN A 267 -17.72 -16.20 18.60
N LYS A 268 -18.34 -16.49 17.45
CA LYS A 268 -18.88 -17.83 17.16
C LYS A 268 -17.76 -18.86 16.99
N LEU A 269 -16.67 -18.51 16.31
CA LEU A 269 -15.47 -19.35 16.19
C LEU A 269 -14.85 -19.61 17.57
N TRP A 270 -14.71 -18.57 18.40
CA TRP A 270 -14.24 -18.71 19.77
C TRP A 270 -15.09 -19.69 20.58
N ASN A 271 -16.42 -19.55 20.53
CA ASN A 271 -17.34 -20.44 21.24
C ASN A 271 -17.27 -21.88 20.73
N ALA A 272 -17.11 -22.10 19.42
CA ALA A 272 -16.94 -23.42 18.85
C ALA A 272 -15.63 -24.07 19.32
N SER A 273 -14.50 -23.35 19.24
CA SER A 273 -13.20 -23.82 19.73
C SER A 273 -13.24 -24.11 21.23
N ARG A 274 -13.84 -23.22 22.03
CA ARG A 274 -14.01 -23.41 23.47
C ARG A 274 -14.85 -24.65 23.78
N PHE A 275 -15.93 -24.86 23.04
CA PHE A 275 -16.76 -26.06 23.20
C PHE A 275 -15.96 -27.33 22.92
N VAL A 276 -15.17 -27.38 21.84
CA VAL A 276 -14.32 -28.54 21.54
C VAL A 276 -13.32 -28.76 22.68
N LEU A 277 -12.53 -27.75 23.03
CA LEU A 277 -11.51 -27.85 24.07
C LEU A 277 -12.08 -28.36 25.40
N MET A 278 -13.22 -27.82 25.84
CA MET A 278 -13.87 -28.22 27.09
C MET A 278 -14.35 -29.68 27.09
N ASN A 279 -14.67 -30.26 25.93
CA ASN A 279 -15.14 -31.64 25.82
C ASN A 279 -14.01 -32.64 25.48
N THR A 280 -12.87 -32.16 24.97
CA THR A 280 -11.73 -33.00 24.61
C THR A 280 -10.60 -32.99 25.64
N GLU A 281 -10.64 -32.07 26.61
CA GLU A 281 -9.63 -31.99 27.66
C GLU A 281 -9.54 -33.30 28.45
N GLY A 282 -8.34 -33.88 28.49
CA GLY A 282 -8.07 -35.17 29.15
C GLY A 282 -8.62 -36.40 28.41
N GLN A 283 -9.21 -36.26 27.22
CA GLN A 283 -9.71 -37.38 26.41
C GLN A 283 -8.67 -37.83 25.37
N ASP A 284 -8.62 -39.14 25.10
CA ASP A 284 -7.86 -39.65 23.95
C ASP A 284 -8.62 -39.37 22.65
N CYS A 285 -8.20 -38.30 21.98
CA CYS A 285 -8.80 -37.85 20.72
C CYS A 285 -8.10 -38.44 19.48
N GLY A 286 -7.31 -39.51 19.63
CA GLY A 286 -6.65 -40.19 18.52
C GLY A 286 -5.47 -39.44 17.90
N PHE A 287 -5.01 -38.33 18.51
CA PHE A 287 -3.90 -37.49 18.00
C PHE A 287 -2.59 -38.28 17.82
N ASN A 288 -2.34 -39.28 18.66
CA ASN A 288 -1.13 -40.11 18.64
C ASN A 288 -1.28 -41.41 17.81
N GLY A 289 -2.28 -41.50 16.92
CA GLY A 289 -2.41 -42.62 15.98
C GLY A 289 -3.11 -43.88 16.53
N GLY A 290 -4.13 -43.70 17.37
CA GLY A 290 -5.01 -44.77 17.84
C GLY A 290 -6.10 -45.20 16.83
N GLU A 291 -6.78 -46.30 17.11
CA GLU A 291 -7.91 -46.78 16.28
C GLU A 291 -9.13 -45.86 16.48
N MET A 292 -9.52 -45.12 15.43
CA MET A 292 -10.65 -44.19 15.46
C MET A 292 -11.87 -44.77 14.74
N THR A 293 -13.01 -44.81 15.43
CA THR A 293 -14.30 -45.16 14.80
C THR A 293 -15.10 -43.90 14.52
N LEU A 294 -15.11 -43.47 13.26
CA LEU A 294 -15.83 -42.26 12.83
C LEU A 294 -17.33 -42.51 12.71
N SER A 295 -18.13 -41.65 13.36
CA SER A 295 -19.57 -41.59 13.20
C SER A 295 -19.96 -41.07 11.81
N LEU A 296 -21.26 -41.13 11.48
CA LEU A 296 -21.76 -40.54 10.23
C LEU A 296 -21.50 -39.02 10.17
N ALA A 297 -21.64 -38.31 11.29
CA ALA A 297 -21.40 -36.88 11.37
C ALA A 297 -19.93 -36.54 11.13
N ASP A 298 -19.00 -37.31 11.72
CA ASP A 298 -17.56 -37.10 11.52
C ASP A 298 -17.16 -37.31 10.05
N ARG A 299 -17.69 -38.37 9.42
CA ARG A 299 -17.46 -38.65 8.00
C ARG A 299 -18.01 -37.54 7.11
N TRP A 300 -19.19 -37.01 7.41
CA TRP A 300 -19.77 -35.89 6.67
C TRP A 300 -18.94 -34.61 6.82
N ILE A 301 -18.55 -34.24 8.05
CA ILE A 301 -17.70 -33.06 8.29
C ILE A 301 -16.37 -33.18 7.53
N LEU A 302 -15.74 -34.37 7.53
CA LEU A 302 -14.50 -34.60 6.79
C LEU A 302 -14.69 -34.50 5.27
N ALA A 303 -15.83 -34.93 4.74
CA ALA A 303 -16.16 -34.80 3.33
C ALA A 303 -16.39 -33.33 2.92
N GLU A 304 -17.05 -32.53 3.78
CA GLU A 304 -17.23 -31.09 3.55
C GLU A 304 -15.93 -30.30 3.73
N PHE A 305 -15.05 -30.74 4.65
CA PHE A 305 -13.75 -30.11 4.90
C PHE A 305 -12.71 -30.42 3.82
N ASN A 306 -12.75 -31.65 3.28
CA ASN A 306 -11.95 -32.09 2.15
C ASN A 306 -12.83 -32.22 0.91
N PRO A 307 -13.43 -31.13 0.40
CA PRO A 307 -14.10 -31.23 -0.88
C PRO A 307 -13.02 -31.62 -1.89
N ASP A 308 -13.28 -32.64 -2.71
CA ASP A 308 -12.32 -33.15 -3.69
C ASP A 308 -11.58 -32.00 -4.35
N HIS A 309 -10.24 -32.12 -4.47
CA HIS A 309 -9.29 -31.13 -5.02
C HIS A 309 -9.67 -30.49 -6.37
N GLN A 310 -10.77 -30.90 -6.99
CA GLN A 310 -11.35 -30.37 -8.22
C GLN A 310 -12.35 -29.21 -8.01
N SER A 311 -12.99 -29.07 -6.85
CA SER A 311 -14.04 -28.05 -6.62
C SER A 311 -13.53 -26.73 -6.03
N VAL A 312 -12.39 -26.76 -5.33
CA VAL A 312 -11.61 -25.55 -5.05
C VAL A 312 -10.70 -25.34 -6.26
N PRO A 313 -10.97 -24.36 -7.14
CA PRO A 313 -10.09 -24.16 -8.27
C PRO A 313 -8.68 -23.87 -7.73
N ARG A 314 -7.67 -24.53 -8.30
CA ARG A 314 -6.23 -24.29 -8.03
C ARG A 314 -5.84 -22.80 -8.17
N SER A 315 -6.75 -21.99 -8.70
CA SER A 315 -6.78 -20.54 -8.57
C SER A 315 -7.01 -20.05 -7.14
N ALA A 316 -6.77 -20.81 -6.06
CA ALA A 316 -6.73 -20.22 -4.73
C ALA A 316 -5.81 -18.98 -4.75
N GLY A 317 -4.61 -19.02 -5.35
CA GLY A 317 -3.77 -17.83 -5.54
C GLY A 317 -4.34 -16.78 -6.52
N GLN A 318 -5.23 -17.22 -7.42
CA GLN A 318 -6.09 -16.50 -8.37
C GLN A 318 -7.29 -15.74 -7.76
N LEU A 319 -7.86 -16.26 -6.67
CA LEU A 319 -9.17 -15.87 -6.18
C LEU A 319 -9.04 -14.59 -5.33
N PRO A 320 -9.82 -13.53 -5.64
CA PRO A 320 -9.80 -12.31 -4.84
C PRO A 320 -10.06 -12.64 -3.37
N LEU A 321 -9.33 -11.99 -2.47
CA LEU A 321 -9.37 -12.23 -1.02
C LEU A 321 -10.82 -12.31 -0.47
N ARG A 322 -11.71 -11.47 -1.00
CA ARG A 322 -13.15 -11.47 -0.74
C ARG A 322 -13.86 -12.80 -0.98
N TYR A 323 -13.54 -13.50 -2.07
CA TYR A 323 -14.15 -14.80 -2.37
C TYR A 323 -13.77 -15.82 -1.30
N ARG A 324 -12.49 -15.88 -0.91
CA ARG A 324 -12.04 -16.76 0.16
C ARG A 324 -12.77 -16.46 1.47
N CYS A 325 -12.80 -15.20 1.91
CA CYS A 325 -13.47 -14.81 3.15
C CYS A 325 -14.98 -15.12 3.18
N ARG A 326 -15.66 -15.07 2.03
CA ARG A 326 -17.11 -15.37 1.96
C ARG A 326 -17.43 -16.86 1.94
N HIS A 327 -16.52 -17.70 1.45
CA HIS A 327 -16.70 -19.16 1.42
C HIS A 327 -16.13 -19.84 2.67
N SER A 328 -15.43 -19.10 3.53
CA SER A 328 -15.01 -19.57 4.87
C SER A 328 -16.11 -19.44 5.94
N VAL A 329 -17.31 -18.97 5.59
CA VAL A 329 -18.45 -18.75 6.50
C VAL A 329 -19.52 -19.81 6.29
#